data_AF-A0A7H1APV7-F1
#
_entry.id   AF-A0A7H1APV7-F1
#
_cell.length_a   1.000
_cell.length_b   1.000
_cell.length_c   1.000
_cell.angle_alpha   90.00
_cell.angle_beta   90.00
_cell.angle_gamma   90.00
#
_symmetry.space_group_name_H-M   'P 1'
#
loop_
_entity.id
_entity.type
_entity.pdbx_description
1 polymer ?
#
loop_
_entity_poly.entity_id
_entity_poly.type
_entity_poly.pdbx_seq_one_letter_code
_entity_poly.pdbx_strand_id
1 'polypeptide(L)'
;MLFSAEALESEICKLRGLLQMLHEDQPDVLEDVFEFHVGSLISHSSPEHHGYVRTCAQEMLATIRALPRRVEGREVDFRLMPEMLAVA
;
A
#
# COMPACT_ATOMS: atom_id res chain seq x y z
N MET A 1 -1.70 -24.99 3.08
CA MET A 1 -0.27 -24.98 2.67
C MET A 1 0.36 -23.78 3.35
N LEU A 2 1.50 -23.94 4.00
CA LEU A 2 2.20 -22.82 4.65
C LEU A 2 3.16 -22.15 3.67
N PHE A 3 3.38 -20.84 3.82
CA PHE A 3 4.42 -20.12 3.10
C PHE A 3 5.81 -20.66 3.48
N SER A 4 6.69 -20.79 2.49
CA SER A 4 8.13 -20.81 2.75
C SER A 4 8.57 -19.42 3.24
N ALA A 5 9.75 -19.33 3.86
CA ALA A 5 10.30 -18.05 4.29
C ALA A 5 10.41 -17.05 3.12
N GLU A 6 10.89 -17.49 1.96
CA GLU A 6 11.01 -16.66 0.76
C GLU A 6 9.65 -16.16 0.24
N ALA A 7 8.63 -17.04 0.24
CA ALA A 7 7.29 -16.65 -0.17
C ALA A 7 6.69 -15.63 0.82
N LEU A 8 6.91 -15.82 2.12
CA LEU A 8 6.43 -14.91 3.16
C LEU A 8 7.02 -13.50 2.99
N GLU A 9 8.33 -13.39 2.72
CA GLU A 9 8.99 -12.12 2.42
C GLU A 9 8.41 -11.44 1.17
N SER A 10 8.13 -12.24 0.13
CA SER A 10 7.49 -11.73 -1.09
C SER A 10 6.10 -11.16 -0.80
N GLU A 11 5.29 -11.87 -0.02
CA GLU A 11 3.94 -11.39 0.34
C GLU A 11 3.98 -10.14 1.24
N ILE A 12 4.93 -10.04 2.17
CA ILE A 12 5.16 -8.82 2.97
C ILE A 12 5.52 -7.64 2.05
N CYS A 13 6.36 -7.87 1.03
CA CYS A 13 6.69 -6.84 0.05
C CYS A 13 5.49 -6.43 -0.82
N LYS A 14 4.62 -7.37 -1.19
CA LYS A 14 3.38 -7.06 -1.93
C LYS A 14 2.41 -6.23 -1.08
N LEU A 15 2.25 -6.58 0.19
CA LEU A 15 1.44 -5.82 1.14
C LEU A 15 1.93 -4.37 1.22
N ARG A 16 3.24 -4.13 1.28
CA ARG A 16 3.80 -2.77 1.27
C ARG A 16 3.37 -1.97 0.06
N GLY A 17 3.49 -2.55 -1.14
CA GLY A 17 3.09 -1.88 -2.38
C GLY A 17 1.59 -1.55 -2.40
N LEU A 18 0.75 -2.51 -1.97
CA LEU A 18 -0.70 -2.31 -1.89
C LEU A 18 -1.06 -1.17 -0.94
N LEU A 19 -0.50 -1.15 0.26
CA LEU A 19 -0.77 -0.10 1.24
C LEU A 19 -0.29 1.28 0.78
N GLN A 20 0.82 1.35 0.06
CA GLN A 20 1.29 2.61 -0.55
C GLN A 20 0.30 3.13 -1.60
N MET A 21 -0.28 2.26 -2.41
CA MET A 21 -1.32 2.65 -3.38
C MET A 21 -2.59 3.13 -2.67
N LEU A 22 -3.07 2.37 -1.68
CA LEU A 22 -4.27 2.74 -0.92
C LEU A 22 -4.08 4.04 -0.13
N HIS A 23 -2.89 4.30 0.40
CA HIS A 23 -2.62 5.53 1.13
C HIS A 23 -2.88 6.80 0.30
N GLU A 24 -2.56 6.72 -0.99
CA GLU A 24 -2.80 7.80 -1.94
C GLU A 24 -4.23 7.78 -2.48
N ASP A 25 -4.71 6.63 -2.95
CA ASP A 25 -5.95 6.55 -3.74
C ASP A 25 -7.22 6.29 -2.91
N GLN A 26 -7.12 5.52 -1.82
CA GLN A 26 -8.27 5.02 -1.03
C GLN A 26 -7.88 4.84 0.46
N PRO A 27 -7.63 5.94 1.19
CA PRO A 27 -7.16 5.88 2.58
C PRO A 27 -8.16 5.28 3.57
N ASP A 28 -9.43 5.33 3.23
CA ASP A 28 -10.57 4.93 4.03
C ASP A 28 -10.64 3.41 4.21
N VAL A 29 -10.12 2.66 3.23
CA VAL A 29 -10.07 1.18 3.28
C VAL A 29 -8.70 0.63 3.69
N LEU A 30 -7.70 1.50 3.91
CA LEU A 30 -6.32 1.10 4.14
C LEU A 30 -6.17 0.18 5.36
N GLU A 31 -6.84 0.51 6.47
CA GLU A 31 -6.80 -0.28 7.71
C GLU A 31 -7.47 -1.64 7.55
N ASP A 32 -8.65 -1.68 6.93
CA ASP A 32 -9.39 -2.92 6.71
C ASP A 32 -8.59 -3.89 5.82
N VAL A 33 -7.98 -3.37 4.75
CA VAL A 33 -7.13 -4.17 3.85
C VAL A 33 -5.89 -4.67 4.57
N PHE A 34 -5.28 -3.82 5.40
CA PHE A 34 -4.13 -4.18 6.24
C PHE A 34 -4.47 -5.34 7.17
N GLU A 35 -5.54 -5.21 7.97
CA GLU A 35 -5.95 -6.24 8.92
C GLU A 35 -6.25 -7.57 8.24
N PHE A 36 -6.97 -7.53 7.11
CA PHE A 36 -7.27 -8.72 6.32
C PHE A 36 -6.01 -9.42 5.81
N HIS A 37 -5.05 -8.67 5.24
CA HIS A 37 -3.83 -9.26 4.68
C HIS A 37 -2.93 -9.82 5.79
N VAL A 38 -2.75 -9.10 6.90
CA VAL A 38 -1.95 -9.59 8.03
C VAL A 38 -2.57 -10.85 8.62
N GLY A 39 -3.89 -10.90 8.78
CA GLY A 39 -4.61 -12.10 9.21
C GLY A 39 -4.40 -13.28 8.26
N SER A 40 -4.42 -13.03 6.95
CA SER A 40 -4.13 -14.04 5.92
C SER A 40 -2.69 -14.56 6.01
N LEU A 41 -1.70 -13.68 6.18
CA LEU A 41 -0.28 -14.06 6.33
C LEU A 41 -0.04 -14.92 7.57
N ILE A 42 -0.64 -14.55 8.70
CA ILE A 42 -0.55 -15.31 9.95
C ILE A 42 -1.19 -16.70 9.78
N SER A 43 -2.36 -16.76 9.15
CA SER A 43 -3.09 -18.03 8.94
C SER A 43 -2.35 -19.01 8.01
N HIS A 44 -1.46 -18.50 7.15
CA HIS A 44 -0.68 -19.28 6.19
C HIS A 44 0.81 -19.35 6.53
N SER A 45 1.23 -18.95 7.74
CA SER A 45 2.62 -19.07 8.19
C SER A 45 2.74 -19.96 9.42
N SER A 46 3.92 -20.57 9.62
CA SER A 46 4.20 -21.32 10.84
C SER A 46 4.22 -20.36 12.06
N PRO A 47 3.85 -20.84 13.26
CA PRO A 47 3.79 -20.00 14.47
C PRO A 47 5.08 -19.24 14.79
N GLU A 48 6.23 -19.79 14.43
CA GLU A 48 7.55 -19.16 14.60
C GLU A 48 7.69 -17.83 13.84
N HIS A 49 6.97 -17.66 12.72
CA HIS A 49 6.99 -16.45 11.91
C HIS A 49 5.92 -15.43 12.34
N HIS A 50 4.96 -15.80 13.20
CA HIS A 50 3.83 -14.91 13.52
C HIS A 50 4.26 -13.62 14.21
N GLY A 51 5.26 -13.68 15.09
CA GLY A 51 5.84 -12.51 15.73
C GLY A 51 6.48 -11.57 14.70
N TYR A 52 7.30 -12.15 13.82
CA TYR A 52 7.96 -11.43 12.74
C TYR A 52 6.97 -10.73 11.80
N VAL A 53 5.94 -11.45 11.33
CA VAL A 53 4.88 -10.92 10.46
C VAL A 53 4.20 -9.71 11.10
N ARG A 54 3.81 -9.81 12.38
CA ARG A 54 3.15 -8.71 13.09
C ARG A 54 4.06 -7.48 13.20
N THR A 55 5.30 -7.67 13.62
CA THR A 55 6.26 -6.56 13.76
C THR A 55 6.50 -5.86 12.44
N CYS A 56 6.84 -6.60 11.38
CA CYS A 56 7.08 -6.02 10.06
C CYS A 56 5.84 -5.30 9.50
N ALA A 57 4.65 -5.89 9.66
CA ALA A 57 3.42 -5.26 9.20
C ALA A 57 3.12 -3.96 9.95
N GLN A 58 3.30 -3.93 11.29
CA GLN A 58 3.05 -2.75 12.11
C GLN A 58 4.05 -1.61 11.80
N GLU A 59 5.33 -1.93 11.68
CA GLU A 59 6.37 -0.96 11.30
C GLU A 59 6.12 -0.38 9.89
N MET A 60 5.69 -1.23 8.96
CA MET A 60 5.33 -0.84 7.60
C MET A 60 4.12 0.10 7.60
N LEU A 61 3.05 -0.23 8.32
CA LEU A 61 1.85 0.61 8.43
C LEU A 61 2.18 1.98 9.04
N ALA A 62 2.99 2.01 10.10
CA ALA A 62 3.46 3.25 10.71
C ALA A 62 4.25 4.11 9.72
N THR A 63 5.13 3.48 8.94
CA THR A 63 5.92 4.16 7.90
C THR A 63 5.03 4.76 6.83
N ILE A 64 4.02 4.00 6.35
CA ILE A 64 3.11 4.46 5.29
C ILE A 64 2.23 5.60 5.78
N ARG A 65 1.68 5.51 6.99
CA ARG A 65 0.88 6.60 7.59
C ARG A 65 1.66 7.90 7.80
N ALA A 66 2.99 7.82 7.89
CA ALA A 66 3.86 8.99 8.02
C ALA A 66 4.20 9.64 6.67
N LEU A 67 3.85 9.01 5.54
CA LEU A 67 4.12 9.58 4.21
C LEU A 67 3.23 10.81 3.96
N PRO A 68 3.76 11.86 3.30
CA PRO A 68 2.95 12.99 2.89
C PRO A 68 1.95 12.53 1.83
N ARG A 69 0.67 12.77 2.10
CA ARG A 69 -0.42 12.46 1.15
C ARG A 69 -0.41 13.49 0.04
N ARG A 70 -0.57 13.06 -1.21
CA ARG A 70 -0.92 13.99 -2.29
C ARG A 70 -2.33 14.50 -2.02
N VAL A 71 -2.44 15.66 -1.38
CA VAL A 71 -3.70 16.38 -1.26
C VAL A 71 -4.20 16.61 -2.69
N GLU A 72 -5.43 16.17 -2.98
CA GLU A 72 -6.19 16.51 -4.18
C GLU A 72 -6.44 18.03 -4.21
N GLY A 73 -5.38 18.77 -4.49
CA GLY A 73 -5.34 20.21 -4.69
C GLY A 73 -4.31 20.59 -5.76
N ARG A 74 -3.69 19.59 -6.40
CA ARG A 74 -3.06 19.81 -7.70
C ARG A 74 -4.22 19.93 -8.67
N GLU A 75 -4.65 21.16 -8.93
CA GLU A 75 -5.27 21.49 -10.22
C GLU A 75 -4.52 20.65 -11.25
N VAL A 76 -5.21 19.71 -11.87
CA VAL A 76 -4.67 19.05 -13.03
C VAL A 76 -4.56 20.18 -14.03
N ASP A 77 -3.38 20.80 -14.11
CA ASP A 77 -3.02 21.76 -15.14
C ASP A 77 -2.91 20.95 -16.43
N PHE A 78 -4.08 20.57 -16.94
CA PHE A 78 -4.24 20.25 -18.33
C PHE A 78 -3.79 21.50 -19.05
N ARG A 79 -2.53 21.53 -19.47
CA ARG A 79 -2.03 22.49 -20.44
C ARG A 79 -2.76 22.24 -21.75
N LEU A 80 -4.02 22.64 -21.80
CA LEU A 80 -4.80 22.75 -23.02
C LEU A 80 -3.97 23.62 -23.96
N MET A 81 -3.84 23.17 -25.22
CA MET A 81 -3.19 23.95 -26.26
C MET A 81 -3.75 25.39 -26.20
N PRO A 82 -2.89 26.42 -26.05
CA PRO A 82 -3.35 27.80 -26.10
C PRO A 82 -4.17 27.98 -27.37
N GLU A 83 -5.36 28.58 -27.27
CA GLU A 83 -6.30 28.72 -28.38
C GLU A 83 -5.66 29.35 -29.64
N MET A 84 -4.56 30.09 -29.48
CA MET A 84 -3.77 30.65 -30.58
C MET A 84 -3.11 29.62 -31.52
N LEU A 85 -2.95 28.36 -31.09
CA LEU A 85 -2.41 27.27 -31.93
C LEU A 85 -3.50 26.42 -32.58
N ALA A 86 -4.77 26.67 -32.27
CA ALA A 86 -5.92 26.04 -32.91
C ALA A 86 -6.32 26.83 -34.17
N VAL A 87 -5.45 26.85 -35.19
CA VAL A 87 -5.83 27.35 -36.53
C VAL A 87 -6.33 26.15 -37.36
N ALA A 88 -7.55 26.31 -37.89
CA ALA A 88 -8.26 25.34 -38.73
C ALA A 88 -7.63 25.15 -40.11
#